data_AF-A0A2N5GZI0-F1
#
_entry.id   AF-A0A2N5GZI0-F1
#
_cell.length_a   1.000
_cell.length_b   1.000
_cell.length_c   1.000
_cell.angle_alpha   90.00
_cell.angle_beta   90.00
_cell.angle_gamma   90.00
#
_symmetry.space_group_name_H-M   'P 1'
#
loop_
_entity.id
_entity.type
_entity.pdbx_description
1 polymer ?
#
loop_
_entity_poly.entity_id
_entity_poly.type
_entity_poly.pdbx_seq_one_letter_code
_entity_poly.pdbx_strand_id
1 'polypeptide(L)'
;MAYFQSAEDLYNVFEGFFNEVKDSEQSKAIMASYQKSSHHDALVQYIYHKPEAKVTWVPNDKGSIDVIYGDTDVNPELTFEMNADIGHKFWLGKVDLTQALARQQMKATGPLSKSLKVVPQLQQWFPLYRDYLIRTGREELAG
;
A
#
# COMPACT_ATOMS: atom_id res chain seq x y z
N MET A 1 14.01 -15.19 -2.97
CA MET A 1 14.92 -14.03 -3.06
C MET A 1 14.15 -12.81 -2.60
N ALA A 2 14.81 -11.88 -1.94
CA ALA A 2 14.20 -10.59 -1.61
C ALA A 2 13.94 -9.82 -2.90
N TYR A 3 12.76 -9.23 -3.02
CA TYR A 3 12.39 -8.40 -4.18
C TYR A 3 13.04 -7.01 -4.12
N PHE A 4 13.37 -6.53 -2.91
CA PHE A 4 14.01 -5.23 -2.72
C PHE A 4 15.31 -5.36 -1.94
N GLN A 5 16.32 -4.61 -2.36
CA GLN A 5 17.64 -4.62 -1.73
C GLN A 5 17.78 -3.59 -0.60
N SER A 6 17.02 -2.51 -0.66
CA SER A 6 17.06 -1.40 0.30
C SER A 6 15.70 -0.70 0.39
N ALA A 7 15.51 0.12 1.43
CA ALA A 7 14.31 0.94 1.57
C ALA A 7 14.14 1.88 0.37
N GLU A 8 15.25 2.42 -0.13
CA GLU A 8 15.29 3.30 -1.32
C GLU A 8 14.84 2.56 -2.58
N ASP A 9 15.26 1.31 -2.79
CA ASP A 9 14.79 0.50 -3.92
C ASP A 9 13.27 0.26 -3.87
N LEU A 10 12.75 -0.04 -2.67
CA LEU A 10 11.30 -0.14 -2.44
C LEU A 10 10.59 1.18 -2.73
N TYR A 11 11.11 2.29 -2.21
CA TYR A 11 10.54 3.62 -2.41
C TYR A 11 10.53 4.03 -3.88
N ASN A 12 11.62 3.81 -4.62
CA ASN A 12 11.67 4.11 -6.05
C ASN A 12 10.58 3.37 -6.84
N VAL A 13 10.31 2.09 -6.51
CA VAL A 13 9.26 1.31 -7.17
C VAL A 13 7.87 1.84 -6.78
N PHE A 14 7.62 2.01 -5.49
CA PHE A 14 6.29 2.40 -5.00
C PHE A 14 5.96 3.85 -5.32
N GLU A 15 6.93 4.76 -5.26
CA GLU A 15 6.76 6.16 -5.59
C GLU A 15 6.37 6.35 -7.05
N GLY A 16 7.05 5.68 -7.99
CA GLY A 16 6.66 5.76 -9.39
C GLY A 16 5.23 5.24 -9.63
N PHE A 17 4.85 4.13 -9.00
CA PHE A 17 3.50 3.58 -9.12
C PHE A 17 2.44 4.50 -8.51
N PHE A 18 2.60 4.89 -7.24
CA PHE A 18 1.63 5.72 -6.55
C PHE A 18 1.52 7.11 -7.17
N ASN A 19 2.60 7.65 -7.74
CA ASN A 19 2.54 8.90 -8.52
C ASN A 19 1.78 8.78 -9.84
N GLU A 20 1.63 7.59 -10.40
CA GLU A 20 0.86 7.35 -11.62
C GLU A 20 -0.64 7.20 -11.32
N VAL A 21 -0.97 6.58 -10.19
CA VAL A 21 -2.37 6.37 -9.79
C VAL A 21 -2.91 7.47 -8.88
N LYS A 22 -2.07 8.40 -8.38
CA LYS A 22 -2.55 9.57 -7.62
C LYS A 22 -3.51 10.38 -8.49
N ASP A 23 -4.62 10.80 -7.90
CA ASP A 23 -5.71 11.51 -8.58
C ASP A 23 -6.52 10.70 -9.63
N SER A 24 -6.21 9.42 -9.85
CA SER A 24 -7.05 8.53 -10.66
C SER A 24 -8.43 8.31 -10.04
N GLU A 25 -9.42 7.95 -10.85
CA GLU A 25 -10.76 7.62 -10.37
C GLU A 25 -10.73 6.40 -9.42
N GLN A 26 -9.81 5.47 -9.62
CA GLN A 26 -9.58 4.34 -8.72
C GLN A 26 -9.10 4.81 -7.34
N SER A 27 -8.17 5.77 -7.30
CA SER A 27 -7.68 6.35 -6.03
C SER A 27 -8.78 7.11 -5.28
N LYS A 28 -9.57 7.91 -6.00
CA LYS A 28 -10.74 8.59 -5.41
C LYS A 28 -11.79 7.60 -4.91
N ALA A 29 -12.00 6.49 -5.62
CA ALA A 29 -12.92 5.44 -5.20
C ALA A 29 -12.47 4.75 -3.90
N ILE A 30 -11.16 4.52 -3.73
CA ILE A 30 -10.58 4.00 -2.48
C ILE A 30 -10.84 4.99 -1.34
N MET A 31 -10.53 6.27 -1.54
CA MET A 31 -10.75 7.32 -0.53
C MET A 31 -12.23 7.46 -0.17
N ALA A 32 -13.13 7.50 -1.16
CA ALA A 32 -14.58 7.56 -0.93
C ALA A 32 -15.12 6.33 -0.17
N SER A 33 -14.52 5.16 -0.36
CA SER A 33 -14.88 3.92 0.34
C SER A 33 -14.28 3.87 1.76
N TYR A 34 -13.19 4.59 2.00
CA TYR A 34 -12.51 4.64 3.29
C TYR A 34 -13.14 5.71 4.19
N GLN A 35 -13.96 5.28 5.15
CA GLN A 35 -14.55 6.16 6.15
C GLN A 35 -13.53 6.51 7.24
N LYS A 36 -12.63 7.45 6.94
CA LYS A 36 -11.62 7.97 7.88
C LYS A 36 -12.29 8.57 9.12
N SER A 37 -11.82 8.22 10.32
CA SER A 37 -12.29 8.86 11.55
C SER A 37 -11.63 10.24 11.77
N SER A 38 -12.33 11.12 12.49
CA SER A 38 -11.91 12.50 12.78
C SER A 38 -10.66 12.63 13.67
N HIS A 39 -10.17 11.53 14.25
CA HIS A 39 -9.05 11.51 15.20
C HIS A 39 -7.71 11.07 14.60
N HIS A 40 -7.70 10.73 13.31
CA HIS A 40 -6.51 10.28 12.60
C HIS A 40 -6.22 11.22 11.44
N ASP A 41 -4.96 11.32 11.06
CA ASP A 41 -4.52 12.18 9.95
C ASP A 41 -4.14 11.37 8.71
N ALA A 42 -3.77 10.09 8.91
CA ALA A 42 -3.52 9.13 7.85
C ALA A 42 -4.55 8.00 7.85
N LEU A 43 -4.78 7.42 6.66
CA LEU A 43 -5.67 6.28 6.48
C LEU A 43 -4.99 5.01 6.99
N VAL A 44 -3.80 4.74 6.44
CA VAL A 44 -3.05 3.52 6.68
C VAL A 44 -1.55 3.77 6.63
N GLN A 45 -0.79 3.13 7.52
CA GLN A 45 0.65 3.01 7.43
C GLN A 45 1.04 1.56 7.18
N TYR A 46 1.88 1.34 6.18
CA TYR A 46 2.54 0.07 5.92
C TYR A 46 3.96 0.14 6.46
N ILE A 47 4.28 -0.73 7.40
CA ILE A 47 5.59 -0.95 7.98
C ILE A 47 6.14 -2.23 7.35
N TYR A 48 7.20 -2.07 6.57
CA TYR A 48 7.91 -3.14 5.91
C TYR A 48 9.19 -3.49 6.66
N HIS A 49 9.48 -4.78 6.72
CA HIS A 49 10.74 -5.33 7.18
C HIS A 49 11.50 -5.99 6.04
N LYS A 50 12.83 -6.00 6.16
CA LYS A 50 13.76 -6.63 5.21
C LYS A 50 13.49 -6.20 3.75
N PRO A 51 13.75 -4.92 3.40
CA PRO A 51 14.37 -3.86 4.22
C PRO A 51 13.37 -3.10 5.11
N GLU A 52 13.87 -2.35 6.10
CA GLU A 52 13.05 -1.48 6.95
C GLU A 52 12.56 -0.28 6.13
N ALA A 53 11.25 -0.18 5.92
CA ALA A 53 10.65 0.92 5.17
C ALA A 53 9.24 1.21 5.68
N LYS A 54 8.83 2.47 5.65
CA LYS A 54 7.47 2.91 5.97
C LYS A 54 6.85 3.63 4.79
N VAL A 55 5.57 3.37 4.55
CA VAL A 55 4.74 3.99 3.51
C VAL A 55 3.40 4.36 4.13
N THR A 56 3.05 5.64 4.14
CA THR A 56 1.86 6.13 4.82
C THR A 56 0.93 6.83 3.83
N TRP A 57 -0.34 6.42 3.80
CA TRP A 57 -1.36 7.01 2.93
C TRP A 57 -2.12 8.10 3.67
N VAL A 58 -2.14 9.30 3.09
CA VAL A 58 -2.83 10.47 3.63
C VAL A 58 -3.86 10.97 2.62
N PRO A 59 -4.99 11.53 3.07
CA PRO A 59 -5.96 12.12 2.15
C PRO A 59 -5.37 13.40 1.56
N ASN A 60 -5.59 13.62 0.27
CA ASN A 60 -5.23 14.88 -0.39
C ASN A 60 -6.44 15.80 -0.59
N ASP A 61 -6.20 17.04 -1.00
CA ASP A 61 -7.23 18.08 -1.18
C ASP A 61 -8.21 17.79 -2.34
N LYS A 62 -7.85 16.87 -3.24
CA LYS A 62 -8.67 16.41 -4.37
C LYS A 62 -9.57 15.22 -4.04
N GLY A 63 -9.62 14.79 -2.77
CA GLY A 63 -10.36 13.60 -2.35
C GLY A 63 -9.73 12.30 -2.85
N SER A 64 -8.41 12.30 -3.06
CA SER A 64 -7.59 11.16 -3.44
C SER A 64 -6.54 10.88 -2.34
N ILE A 65 -5.48 10.16 -2.68
CA ILE A 65 -4.46 9.66 -1.76
C ILE A 65 -3.10 10.20 -2.17
N ASP A 66 -2.43 10.85 -1.22
CA ASP A 66 -0.99 11.11 -1.28
C ASP A 66 -0.25 10.09 -0.41
N VAL A 67 1.05 9.94 -0.67
CA VAL A 67 1.90 8.95 0.00
C VAL A 67 3.11 9.62 0.62
N ILE A 68 3.34 9.34 1.90
CA ILE A 68 4.55 9.74 2.64
C ILE A 68 5.45 8.51 2.76
N TYR A 69 6.73 8.68 2.40
CA TYR A 69 7.76 7.65 2.53
C TYR A 69 8.65 7.95 3.73
N GLY A 70 8.93 6.92 4.53
CA GLY A 70 9.75 7.03 5.73
C GLY A 70 8.97 7.40 6.99
N ASP A 71 9.71 7.89 7.98
CA ASP A 71 9.14 8.32 9.26
C ASP A 71 8.25 9.56 9.10
N THR A 72 7.19 9.61 9.89
CA THR A 72 6.20 10.68 9.84
C THR A 72 5.48 10.79 11.19
N ASP A 73 5.07 12.01 11.53
CA ASP A 73 4.33 12.31 12.76
C ASP A 73 2.80 12.20 12.57
N VAL A 74 2.33 11.88 11.36
CA VAL A 74 0.88 11.68 11.13
C VAL A 74 0.40 10.44 11.88
N ASN A 75 -0.82 10.52 12.42
CA ASN A 75 -1.43 9.41 13.15
C ASN A 75 -2.27 8.52 12.19
N PRO A 76 -1.84 7.30 11.85
CA PRO A 76 -2.60 6.41 10.98
C PRO A 76 -3.74 5.72 11.73
N GLU A 77 -4.91 5.63 11.11
CA GLU A 77 -6.04 4.89 11.66
C GLU A 77 -5.79 3.37 11.66
N LEU A 78 -5.07 2.87 10.67
CA LEU A 78 -4.67 1.48 10.57
C LEU A 78 -3.17 1.35 10.30
N THR A 79 -2.52 0.38 10.94
CA THR A 79 -1.14 0.00 10.61
C THR A 79 -1.09 -1.45 10.15
N PHE A 80 -0.38 -1.71 9.06
CA PHE A 80 0.00 -3.05 8.63
C PHE A 80 1.51 -3.23 8.76
N GLU A 81 1.94 -4.34 9.37
CA GLU A 81 3.34 -4.71 9.56
C GLU A 81 3.62 -6.03 8.83
N MET A 82 4.63 -6.07 7.96
CA MET A 82 4.94 -7.24 7.13
C MET A 82 6.36 -7.20 6.56
N ASN A 83 6.86 -8.31 5.99
CA ASN A 83 8.07 -8.24 5.16
C ASN A 83 7.75 -7.55 3.82
N ALA A 84 8.71 -6.82 3.26
CA ALA A 84 8.56 -6.14 1.97
C ALA A 84 8.11 -7.08 0.84
N ASP A 85 8.62 -8.31 0.81
CA ASP A 85 8.21 -9.35 -0.15
C ASP A 85 6.72 -9.71 -0.05
N ILE A 86 6.15 -9.69 1.16
CA ILE A 86 4.71 -9.95 1.36
C ILE A 86 3.90 -8.77 0.85
N GLY A 87 4.34 -7.54 1.13
CA GLY A 87 3.74 -6.32 0.60
C GLY A 87 3.74 -6.27 -0.92
N HIS A 88 4.87 -6.58 -1.54
CA HIS A 88 4.99 -6.64 -2.99
C HIS A 88 4.04 -7.67 -3.61
N LYS A 89 3.98 -8.88 -3.07
CA LYS A 89 3.04 -9.92 -3.53
C LYS A 89 1.58 -9.53 -3.31
N PHE A 90 1.28 -8.79 -2.25
CA PHE A 90 -0.05 -8.24 -2.03
C PHE A 90 -0.43 -7.25 -3.13
N TRP A 91 0.46 -6.31 -3.49
CA TRP A 91 0.23 -5.37 -4.59
C TRP A 91 0.12 -6.04 -5.97
N LEU A 92 0.73 -7.21 -6.14
CA LEU A 92 0.54 -8.07 -7.33
C LEU A 92 -0.74 -8.93 -7.30
N GLY A 93 -1.53 -8.88 -6.23
CA GLY A 93 -2.70 -9.74 -6.04
C GLY A 93 -2.37 -11.22 -5.81
N LYS A 94 -1.11 -11.56 -5.50
CA LYS A 94 -0.64 -12.94 -5.25
C LYS A 94 -0.80 -13.37 -3.80
N VAL A 95 -1.09 -12.44 -2.91
CA VAL A 95 -1.37 -12.68 -1.49
C VAL A 95 -2.70 -12.03 -1.16
N ASP A 96 -3.65 -12.84 -0.68
CA ASP A 96 -4.91 -12.35 -0.12
C ASP A 96 -4.70 -11.80 1.29
N LEU A 97 -5.32 -10.66 1.60
CA LEU A 97 -5.18 -9.98 2.88
C LEU A 97 -5.63 -10.86 4.05
N THR A 98 -6.79 -11.51 3.93
CA THR A 98 -7.36 -12.33 5.01
C THR A 98 -6.48 -13.54 5.27
N GLN A 99 -5.99 -14.19 4.20
CA GLN A 99 -5.05 -15.29 4.33
C GLN A 99 -3.72 -14.87 4.94
N ALA A 100 -3.17 -13.70 4.56
CA ALA A 100 -1.92 -13.20 5.11
C ALA A 100 -2.02 -12.89 6.60
N LEU A 101 -3.14 -12.30 7.03
CA LEU A 101 -3.43 -12.04 8.45
C LEU A 101 -3.59 -13.35 9.22
N ALA A 102 -4.36 -14.30 8.69
CA ALA A 102 -4.56 -15.62 9.31
C ALA A 102 -3.25 -16.41 9.46
N ARG A 103 -2.34 -16.27 8.48
CA ARG A 103 -1.01 -16.89 8.48
C ARG A 103 0.05 -16.07 9.23
N GLN A 104 -0.33 -14.94 9.85
CA GLN A 104 0.59 -14.02 10.54
C GLN A 104 1.73 -13.50 9.65
N GLN A 105 1.55 -13.50 8.33
CA GLN A 105 2.47 -12.89 7.36
C GLN A 105 2.31 -11.37 7.30
N MET A 106 1.13 -10.90 7.67
CA MET A 106 0.81 -9.51 7.95
C MET A 106 0.25 -9.42 9.36
N LYS A 107 0.53 -8.32 10.06
CA LYS A 107 -0.09 -7.96 11.32
C LYS A 107 -0.79 -6.62 11.15
N ALA A 108 -2.04 -6.54 11.59
CA ALA A 108 -2.85 -5.33 11.52
C ALA A 108 -3.12 -4.76 12.91
N THR A 109 -3.04 -3.45 13.06
CA THR A 109 -3.41 -2.72 14.29
C THR A 109 -4.35 -1.58 13.93
N GLY A 110 -5.56 -1.57 14.49
CA GLY A 110 -6.62 -0.60 14.19
C GLY A 110 -7.92 -1.24 13.68
N PRO A 111 -8.87 -0.47 13.11
CA PRO A 111 -10.18 -0.95 12.72
C PRO A 111 -10.14 -1.68 11.37
N LEU A 112 -9.67 -2.93 11.38
CA LEU A 112 -9.50 -3.76 10.17
C LEU A 112 -10.79 -3.86 9.32
N SER A 113 -11.96 -3.83 9.94
CA SER A 113 -13.27 -3.87 9.26
C SER A 113 -13.46 -2.76 8.24
N LYS A 114 -12.86 -1.58 8.44
CA LYS A 114 -12.89 -0.47 7.47
C LYS A 114 -12.05 -0.79 6.25
N SER A 115 -10.85 -1.32 6.46
CA SER A 115 -9.95 -1.67 5.35
C SER A 115 -10.46 -2.84 4.52
N LEU A 116 -11.12 -3.83 5.13
CA LEU A 116 -11.74 -4.94 4.40
C LEU A 116 -12.82 -4.47 3.40
N LYS A 117 -13.52 -3.35 3.70
CA LYS A 117 -14.50 -2.77 2.77
C LYS A 117 -13.87 -2.10 1.55
N VAL A 118 -12.59 -1.73 1.64
CA VAL A 118 -11.85 -1.00 0.60
C VAL A 118 -11.07 -1.96 -0.32
N VAL A 119 -10.88 -3.21 0.11
CA VAL A 119 -10.21 -4.25 -0.69
C VAL A 119 -10.76 -4.39 -2.11
N PRO A 120 -12.09 -4.40 -2.37
CA PRO A 120 -12.60 -4.50 -3.74
C PRO A 120 -12.16 -3.36 -4.67
N GLN A 121 -12.04 -2.13 -4.14
CA GLN A 121 -11.53 -0.99 -4.89
C GLN A 121 -10.02 -1.11 -5.09
N LEU A 122 -9.31 -1.56 -4.05
CA LEU A 122 -7.86 -1.77 -4.08
C LEU A 122 -7.43 -2.84 -5.11
N GLN A 123 -8.24 -3.88 -5.33
CA GLN A 123 -7.97 -4.91 -6.33
C GLN A 123 -7.81 -4.36 -7.76
N GLN A 124 -8.42 -3.20 -8.06
CA GLN A 124 -8.26 -2.54 -9.35
C GLN A 124 -6.84 -2.02 -9.58
N TRP A 125 -6.04 -1.85 -8.54
CA TRP A 125 -4.64 -1.45 -8.63
C TRP A 125 -3.69 -2.62 -8.94
N PHE A 126 -4.11 -3.87 -8.72
CA PHE A 126 -3.25 -5.03 -8.94
C PHE A 126 -2.77 -5.18 -10.40
N PRO A 127 -3.65 -5.12 -11.42
CA PRO A 127 -3.19 -5.15 -12.81
C PRO A 127 -2.35 -3.91 -13.16
N LEU A 128 -2.73 -2.73 -12.66
CA LEU A 128 -1.98 -1.48 -12.91
C LEU A 128 -0.56 -1.56 -12.35
N TYR A 129 -0.38 -2.14 -11.17
CA TYR A 129 0.94 -2.32 -10.56
C TYR A 129 1.81 -3.26 -11.38
N ARG A 130 1.25 -4.40 -11.83
CA ARG A 130 1.96 -5.31 -12.74
C ARG A 130 2.36 -4.63 -14.04
N ASP A 131 1.45 -3.91 -14.69
CA ASP A 131 1.71 -3.23 -15.96
C ASP A 131 2.76 -2.13 -15.81
N TYR A 132 2.72 -1.40 -14.69
CA TYR A 132 3.73 -0.42 -14.30
C TYR A 132 5.13 -1.06 -14.20
N LEU A 133 5.26 -2.20 -13.51
CA LEU A 133 6.54 -2.90 -13.38
C LEU A 133 7.12 -3.31 -14.73
N ILE A 134 6.28 -3.87 -15.62
CA ILE A 134 6.70 -4.28 -16.96
C ILE A 134 7.16 -3.05 -17.76
N ARG A 135 6.33 -2.00 -17.81
CA ARG A 135 6.63 -0.80 -18.60
C ARG A 135 7.87 -0.04 -18.12
N THR A 136 8.20 -0.11 -16.83
CA THR A 136 9.38 0.54 -16.25
C THR A 136 10.64 -0.33 -16.29
N GLY A 137 10.58 -1.50 -16.95
CA GLY A 137 11.72 -2.42 -17.07
C GLY A 137 12.06 -3.19 -15.79
N ARG A 138 11.10 -3.29 -14.86
CA ARG A 138 11.17 -4.07 -13.61
C ARG A 138 10.42 -5.40 -13.74
N GLU A 139 10.53 -6.06 -14.89
CA GLU A 139 9.83 -7.31 -15.19
C GLU A 139 10.17 -8.43 -14.20
N GLU A 140 11.37 -8.40 -13.61
CA GLU A 140 11.81 -9.32 -12.56
C GLU A 140 10.93 -9.25 -11.31
N LEU A 141 10.27 -8.12 -11.08
CA LEU A 141 9.32 -7.91 -9.99
C LEU A 141 7.88 -8.29 -10.39
N ALA A 142 7.55 -8.44 -11.68
CA ALA A 142 6.20 -8.84 -12.09
C ALA A 142 5.92 -10.36 -11.91
N GLY A 143 7.01 -11.14 -11.78
CA GLY A 143 7.07 -12.61 -11.71
C GLY A 143 6.52 -13.25 -10.45
#